data_AF-A0A928SM14-F1
#
_entry.id   AF-A0A928SM14-F1
#
_cell.length_a   1.000
_cell.length_b   1.000
_cell.length_c   1.000
_cell.angle_alpha   90.00
_cell.angle_beta   90.00
_cell.angle_gamma   90.00
#
_symmetry.space_group_name_H-M   'P 1'
#
loop_
_entity.id
_entity.type
_entity.pdbx_description
1 polymer ?
#
loop_
_entity_poly.entity_id
_entity_poly.type
_entity_poly.pdbx_seq_one_letter_code
_entity_poly.pdbx_strand_id
1 'polypeptide(L)'
;MSDPEEGPRFRTSREAYDWIRRDPAFDPAELVVLYYDHEENLAEVGLVAFDPEGEIPWQRVRALGWKGQLVWNRDARVDRLAEIRDTDR
;
A
#
# COMPACT_ATOMS: atom_id res chain seq x y z
N MET A 1 0.10 -3.15 -24.16
CA MET A 1 0.72 -1.97 -23.54
C MET A 1 1.00 -2.33 -22.11
N SER A 2 2.17 -2.91 -21.86
CA SER A 2 2.65 -3.25 -20.53
C SER A 2 4.09 -2.75 -20.51
N ASP A 3 4.33 -1.67 -19.77
CA ASP A 3 5.64 -1.04 -19.66
C ASP A 3 6.69 -2.05 -19.18
N PRO A 4 7.92 -2.03 -19.76
CA PRO A 4 8.94 -3.02 -19.49
C PRO A 4 9.74 -2.68 -18.22
N GLU A 5 9.99 -3.71 -17.42
CA GLU A 5 11.16 -3.92 -16.56
C GLU A 5 11.92 -2.67 -16.06
N GLU A 6 11.58 -2.22 -14.85
CA GLU A 6 12.51 -1.42 -14.04
C GLU A 6 13.09 -2.33 -12.94
N GLY A 7 14.35 -2.07 -12.52
CA GLY A 7 15.08 -2.85 -11.49
C GLY A 7 14.39 -2.85 -10.12
N PRO A 8 15.07 -3.09 -8.97
CA PRO A 8 14.41 -3.04 -7.66
C PRO A 8 14.03 -1.59 -7.33
N ARG A 9 12.96 -1.12 -7.97
CA ARG A 9 12.36 0.20 -7.82
C ARG A 9 11.49 0.09 -6.59
N PHE A 10 11.65 1.06 -5.70
CA PHE A 10 10.76 1.21 -4.57
C PHE A 10 9.32 1.19 -5.07
N ARG A 11 8.53 0.20 -4.61
CA ARG A 11 7.16 -0.04 -5.09
C ARG A 11 6.36 1.25 -4.98
N THR A 12 5.62 1.59 -6.03
CA THR A 12 4.64 2.69 -5.95
C THR A 12 3.45 2.30 -5.07
N SER A 13 2.64 3.26 -4.64
CA SER A 13 1.43 2.99 -3.85
C SER A 13 0.49 1.99 -4.53
N ARG A 14 0.34 2.11 -5.86
CA ARG A 14 -0.44 1.18 -6.68
C ARG A 14 0.15 -0.22 -6.70
N GLU A 15 1.46 -0.35 -6.88
CA GLU A 15 2.14 -1.65 -6.89
C GLU A 15 2.10 -2.31 -5.51
N ALA A 16 2.33 -1.55 -4.44
CA ALA A 16 2.24 -2.02 -3.07
C ALA A 16 0.83 -2.53 -2.75
N TYR A 17 -0.20 -1.78 -3.14
CA TYR A 17 -1.60 -2.20 -3.01
C TYR A 17 -1.91 -3.47 -3.81
N ASP A 18 -1.56 -3.50 -5.10
CA ASP A 18 -1.85 -4.64 -5.97
C ASP A 18 -1.11 -5.91 -5.49
N TRP A 19 0.11 -5.73 -4.97
CA TRP A 19 0.90 -6.81 -4.39
C TRP A 19 0.25 -7.37 -3.13
N ILE A 20 -0.10 -6.52 -2.15
CA ILE A 20 -0.78 -6.93 -0.92
C ILE A 20 -2.13 -7.59 -1.22
N ARG A 21 -2.89 -7.04 -2.16
CA ARG A 21 -4.21 -7.57 -2.54
C ARG A 21 -4.12 -8.98 -3.13
N ARG A 22 -3.02 -9.31 -3.80
CA ARG A 22 -2.79 -10.63 -4.40
C ARG A 22 -2.23 -11.64 -3.41
N ASP A 23 -1.61 -11.18 -2.33
CA ASP A 23 -0.94 -12.03 -1.37
C ASP A 23 -1.93 -12.46 -0.26
N PRO A 24 -2.25 -13.75 -0.15
CA PRO A 24 -3.23 -14.24 0.83
C PRO A 24 -2.73 -14.14 2.28
N ALA A 25 -1.45 -13.85 2.53
CA ALA A 25 -0.92 -13.64 3.88
C ALA A 25 -1.47 -12.37 4.54
N PHE A 26 -1.97 -11.41 3.76
CA PHE A 26 -2.50 -10.15 4.27
C PHE A 26 -4.02 -10.15 4.26
N ASP A 27 -4.63 -10.09 5.44
CA ASP A 27 -6.07 -9.90 5.58
C ASP A 27 -6.48 -8.48 5.17
N PRO A 28 -7.35 -8.29 4.14
CA PRO A 28 -7.85 -6.98 3.74
C PRO A 28 -8.58 -6.22 4.86
N ALA A 29 -9.20 -6.91 5.82
CA ALA A 29 -9.86 -6.26 6.94
C ALA A 29 -8.87 -5.65 7.95
N GLU A 30 -7.64 -6.16 8.01
CA GLU A 30 -6.57 -5.65 8.89
C GLU A 30 -5.63 -4.68 8.18
N LEU A 31 -5.90 -4.37 6.91
CA LEU A 31 -5.14 -3.42 6.12
C LEU A 31 -5.76 -2.04 6.17
N VAL A 32 -4.90 -1.03 6.28
CA VAL A 32 -5.25 0.38 6.24
C VAL A 32 -4.41 1.11 5.20
N VAL A 33 -5.02 2.06 4.51
CA VAL A 33 -4.40 2.94 3.53
C VAL A 33 -4.31 4.33 4.14
N LEU A 34 -3.09 4.84 4.27
CA LEU A 34 -2.83 6.20 4.71
C LEU A 34 -2.66 7.11 3.49
N TYR A 35 -3.44 8.17 3.42
CA TYR A 35 -3.47 9.11 2.30
C TYR A 35 -3.63 10.54 2.80
N TYR A 36 -3.23 11.51 1.98
CA TYR A 36 -3.59 12.91 2.22
C TYR A 36 -5.00 13.17 1.71
N ASP A 37 -5.88 13.69 2.56
CA ASP A 37 -7.22 14.10 2.16
C ASP A 37 -7.19 15.41 1.33
N HIS A 38 -8.37 15.98 1.09
CA HIS A 38 -8.47 17.21 0.30
C HIS A 38 -7.87 18.43 1.01
N GLU A 39 -7.76 18.39 2.33
CA GLU A 39 -7.21 19.43 3.20
C GLU A 39 -5.73 19.17 3.52
N GLU A 40 -5.09 18.23 2.81
CA GLU A 40 -3.72 17.78 3.03
C GLU A 40 -3.47 17.20 4.43
N ASN A 41 -4.52 16.76 5.12
CA ASN A 41 -4.38 16.05 6.40
C ASN A 41 -4.15 14.56 6.15
N LEU A 42 -3.36 13.93 7.03
CA LEU A 42 -3.13 12.50 6.98
C LEU A 42 -4.38 11.77 7.47
N ALA A 43 -5.07 11.12 6.55
CA ALA A 43 -6.23 10.28 6.82
C ALA A 43 -5.87 8.81 6.65
N GLU A 44 -6.59 7.94 7.35
CA GLU A 44 -6.51 6.49 7.20
C GLU A 44 -7.88 5.91 6.83
N VAL A 45 -7.88 4.93 5.94
CA VAL A 45 -9.09 4.20 5.56
C VAL A 45 -8.77 2.72 5.46
N GLY A 46 -9.66 1.86 5.94
CA GLY A 46 -9.50 0.41 5.78
C GLY A 46 -9.46 0.01 4.31
N LEU A 47 -8.64 -0.97 3.94
CA LEU A 47 -8.50 -1.43 2.56
C LEU A 47 -9.84 -1.91 1.97
N VAL A 48 -10.69 -2.51 2.81
CA VAL A 48 -12.06 -2.94 2.41
C VAL A 48 -12.95 -1.75 2.04
N ALA A 49 -12.74 -0.58 2.64
CA ALA A 49 -13.48 0.65 2.36
C ALA A 49 -12.78 1.55 1.33
N PHE A 50 -11.53 1.24 0.97
CA PHE A 50 -10.75 1.98 0.00
C PHE A 50 -11.18 1.61 -1.41
N ASP A 51 -11.76 2.56 -2.13
CA ASP A 51 -12.11 2.38 -3.54
C ASP A 51 -10.96 2.85 -4.46
N PRO A 52 -10.32 1.93 -5.22
CA PRO A 52 -9.17 2.25 -6.08
C PRO A 52 -9.51 3.10 -7.31
N GLU A 53 -10.79 3.20 -7.67
CA GLU A 53 -11.32 4.02 -8.79
C GLU A 53 -12.15 5.21 -8.28
N GLY A 54 -12.19 5.40 -6.97
CA GLY A 54 -13.01 6.39 -6.29
C GLY A 54 -12.32 7.73 -6.12
N GLU A 55 -12.67 8.42 -5.04
CA GLU A 55 -12.28 9.81 -4.78
C GLU A 55 -10.82 9.97 -4.31
N ILE A 56 -10.14 8.87 -3.94
CA ILE A 56 -8.79 8.90 -3.40
C ILE A 56 -7.79 8.48 -4.50
N PRO A 57 -7.14 9.44 -5.20
CA PRO A 57 -6.13 9.10 -6.18
C PRO A 57 -4.90 8.45 -5.54
N TRP A 58 -4.31 7.49 -6.23
CA TRP A 58 -3.06 6.79 -5.81
C TRP A 58 -1.90 7.72 -5.49
N GLN A 59 -1.88 8.90 -6.11
CA GLN A 59 -0.86 9.93 -5.86
C GLN A 59 -0.97 10.53 -4.45
N ARG A 60 -2.13 10.47 -3.80
CA ARG A 60 -2.36 10.92 -2.41
C ARG A 60 -2.02 9.85 -1.40
N VAL A 61 -2.05 8.58 -1.79
CA VAL A 61 -1.60 7.47 -0.93
C VAL A 61 -0.12 7.63 -0.59
N ARG A 62 0.18 7.59 0.71
CA ARG A 62 1.52 7.74 1.27
C ARG A 62 2.03 6.47 1.93
N ALA A 63 1.15 5.75 2.62
CA ALA A 63 1.56 4.54 3.32
C ALA A 63 0.44 3.49 3.39
N LEU A 64 0.84 2.26 3.68
CA LEU A 64 -0.03 1.12 3.93
C LEU A 64 0.34 0.54 5.29
N GLY A 65 -0.68 0.34 6.12
CA GLY A 65 -0.57 -0.32 7.42
C GLY A 65 -1.24 -1.69 7.37
N TRP A 66 -0.69 -2.64 8.11
CA TRP A 66 -1.26 -3.97 8.33
C TRP A 66 -1.12 -4.32 9.81
N LYS A 67 -2.20 -4.75 10.48
CA LYS A 67 -2.18 -5.07 11.92
C LYS A 67 -1.59 -3.96 12.80
N GLY A 68 -1.85 -2.70 12.42
CA GLY A 68 -1.30 -1.52 13.11
C GLY A 68 0.19 -1.25 12.86
N GLN A 69 0.84 -1.96 11.93
CA GLN A 69 2.24 -1.76 11.56
C GLN A 69 2.35 -1.19 10.14
N LEU A 70 3.23 -0.21 9.94
CA LEU A 70 3.54 0.30 8.60
C LEU A 70 4.34 -0.73 7.81
N VAL A 71 3.70 -1.33 6.81
CA VAL A 71 4.32 -2.34 5.93
C VAL A 71 4.89 -1.71 4.67
N TRP A 72 4.35 -0.57 4.25
CA TRP A 72 4.89 0.21 3.15
C TRP A 72 4.69 1.70 3.42
N ASN A 73 5.70 2.52 3.19
CA ASN A 73 5.63 3.98 3.37
C ASN A 73 6.60 4.66 2.41
N ARG A 74 6.09 5.51 1.51
CA ARG A 74 6.93 6.18 0.51
C ARG A 74 7.75 7.34 1.05
N ASP A 75 7.24 8.06 2.05
CA ASP A 75 7.94 9.20 2.65
C ASP A 75 9.12 8.71 3.49
N ALA A 76 8.91 7.63 4.24
CA ALA A 76 9.95 6.96 5.01
C ALA A 76 10.80 5.96 4.17
N ARG A 77 10.44 5.74 2.90
CA ARG A 77 11.00 4.68 2.03
C ARG A 77 11.07 3.31 2.70
N VAL A 78 10.00 2.94 3.41
CA VAL A 78 9.84 1.62 4.05
C VAL A 78 9.09 0.71 3.09
N ASP A 79 9.63 -0.49 2.86
CA ASP A 79 8.96 -1.53 2.06
C ASP A 79 9.24 -2.91 2.68
N ARG A 80 8.36 -3.30 3.61
CA ARG A 80 8.43 -4.57 4.35
C ARG A 80 7.59 -5.66 3.71
N LEU A 81 6.98 -5.39 2.57
CA LEU A 81 6.10 -6.35 1.89
C LEU A 81 6.85 -7.63 1.52
N ALA A 82 8.07 -7.48 0.98
CA ALA A 82 8.92 -8.63 0.66
C ALA A 82 9.37 -9.40 1.91
N GLU A 83 9.63 -8.71 3.03
CA GLU A 83 10.11 -9.31 4.28
C GLU A 83 9.01 -10.14 4.98
N ILE A 84 7.78 -9.62 4.99
CA ILE A 84 6.63 -10.31 5.60
C ILE A 84 6.35 -11.64 4.88
N ARG A 85 6.48 -11.67 3.55
CA ARG A 85 6.32 -12.92 2.79
C ARG A 85 7.35 -13.98 3.14
N ASP A 86 8.60 -13.57 3.37
CA ASP A 86 9.68 -14.52 3.65
C ASP A 86 9.54 -15.17 5.03
N THR A 87 8.80 -14.51 5.94
CA THR A 87 8.59 -14.99 7.31
C THR A 87 7.67 -16.22 7.39
N ASP A 88 6.90 -16.52 6.33
CA ASP A 88 6.01 -17.69 6.26
C ASP A 88 6.64 -18.90 5.52
N ARG A 89 7.94 -18.86 5.19
CA ARG A 89 8.67 -19.95 4.53
C ARG A 89 9.51 -20.77 5.50
#